data_AF-A0A7Y1UIM8-F1
#
_entry.id   AF-A0A7Y1UIM8-F1
#
_cell.length_a   1.000
_cell.length_b   1.000
_cell.length_c   1.000
_cell.angle_alpha   90.00
_cell.angle_beta   90.00
_cell.angle_gamma   90.00
#
_symmetry.space_group_name_H-M   'P 1'
#
loop_
_entity.id
_entity.type
_entity.pdbx_description
1 polymer ?
#
loop_
_entity_poly.entity_id
_entity_poly.type
_entity_poly.pdbx_seq_one_letter_code
_entity_poly.pdbx_strand_id
1 'polypeptide(L)'
;AARVELRRLAALLGVHPGQINNYVRAGGSIPDPPRSIAVRFPAELLRSRPDIRRAERKIAAQTARIGVATANLYPQLSLSGAITYEYLRTGTTVDLLRRTLGLGPTLRWRIFHACADRYRIKEQEAKLEEVLSDYEATVIAAVTEVENALARMHFEKRRLDKLEDASREHATTAELMGEAYESDLVDLRRLLNAHQDLFLSRDEEAATRGRHAAHAVRLFKALGGGELPPPESTKSDSKLSGGE
;
A
#
# COMPACT_ATOMS: atom_id res chain seq x y z
N ALA A 1 19.16 -18.25 -0.57
CA ALA A 1 18.29 -17.11 -0.95
C ALA A 1 16.97 -17.56 -1.62
N ALA A 2 16.99 -18.23 -2.78
CA ALA A 2 15.78 -18.55 -3.56
C ALA A 2 14.65 -19.29 -2.80
N ARG A 3 14.99 -20.27 -1.95
CA ARG A 3 13.99 -20.98 -1.12
C ARG A 3 13.25 -20.07 -0.13
N VAL A 4 13.88 -18.98 0.33
CA VAL A 4 13.24 -18.02 1.23
C VAL A 4 12.21 -17.18 0.47
N GLU A 5 12.55 -16.73 -0.74
CA GLU A 5 11.63 -15.94 -1.56
C GLU A 5 10.44 -16.78 -2.06
N LEU A 6 10.66 -18.05 -2.43
CA LEU A 6 9.57 -18.96 -2.78
C LEU A 6 8.58 -19.18 -1.62
N ARG A 7 9.08 -19.27 -0.39
CA ARG A 7 8.23 -19.37 0.81
C ARG A 7 7.44 -18.09 1.06
N ARG A 8 8.03 -16.92 0.83
CA ARG A 8 7.31 -15.63 0.91
C ARG A 8 6.23 -15.52 -0.16
N LEU A 9 6.53 -15.92 -1.40
CA LEU A 9 5.53 -15.98 -2.46
C LEU A 9 4.40 -16.95 -2.13
N ALA A 10 4.71 -18.12 -1.56
CA ALA A 10 3.70 -19.07 -1.11
C ALA A 10 2.78 -18.46 -0.04
N ALA A 11 3.35 -17.75 0.93
CA ALA A 11 2.56 -17.04 1.95
C ALA A 11 1.66 -15.95 1.35
N LEU A 12 2.15 -15.19 0.36
CA LEU A 12 1.37 -14.16 -0.34
C LEU A 12 0.25 -14.74 -1.22
N LEU A 13 0.46 -15.94 -1.77
CA LEU A 13 -0.54 -16.67 -2.55
C LEU A 13 -1.50 -17.50 -1.69
N GLY A 14 -1.27 -17.60 -0.38
CA GLY A 14 -2.08 -18.42 0.52
C GLY A 14 -1.91 -19.93 0.32
N VAL A 15 -0.80 -20.38 -0.26
CA VAL A 15 -0.53 -21.80 -0.55
C VAL A 15 0.57 -22.37 0.36
N HIS A 16 0.57 -23.69 0.55
CA HIS A 16 1.62 -24.35 1.34
C HIS A 16 2.99 -24.24 0.63
N PRO A 17 4.12 -24.05 1.35
CA PRO A 17 5.45 -23.90 0.74
C PRO A 17 5.86 -24.99 -0.26
N GLY A 18 5.33 -26.20 -0.12
CA GLY A 18 5.61 -27.32 -1.03
C GLY A 18 4.88 -27.26 -2.39
N GLN A 19 3.83 -26.44 -2.51
CA GLN A 19 2.98 -26.37 -3.71
C GLN A 19 3.37 -25.22 -4.67
N ILE A 20 4.29 -24.34 -4.25
CA ILE A 20 4.73 -23.17 -5.02
C ILE A 20 5.38 -23.53 -6.37
N ASN A 21 6.02 -24.69 -6.46
CA ASN A 21 6.68 -25.17 -7.67
C ASN A 21 5.71 -25.39 -8.84
N ASN A 22 4.40 -25.54 -8.56
CA ASN A 22 3.37 -25.65 -9.60
C ASN A 22 3.02 -24.30 -10.24
N TYR A 23 3.32 -23.19 -9.53
CA TYR A 23 2.99 -21.83 -9.96
C TYR A 23 4.20 -21.08 -10.53
N VAL A 24 5.41 -21.42 -10.10
CA VAL A 24 6.65 -20.77 -10.54
C VAL A 24 7.38 -21.68 -11.53
N ARG A 25 7.33 -21.35 -12.82
CA ARG A 25 8.10 -22.03 -13.86
C ARG A 25 9.51 -21.43 -13.88
N ALA A 26 10.54 -22.28 -13.88
CA ALA A 26 11.93 -21.83 -14.03
C ALA A 26 12.13 -21.19 -15.42
N GLY A 27 12.83 -20.05 -15.48
CA GLY A 27 13.26 -19.42 -16.74
C GLY A 27 12.49 -18.16 -17.20
N GLY A 28 11.71 -17.51 -16.33
CA GLY A 28 11.12 -16.20 -16.66
C GLY A 28 12.17 -15.10 -16.77
N SER A 29 12.04 -14.21 -17.77
CA SER A 29 12.88 -13.00 -17.88
C SER A 29 12.54 -11.98 -16.78
N ILE A 30 13.50 -11.15 -16.40
CA ILE A 30 13.26 -10.04 -15.47
C ILE A 30 12.39 -9.00 -16.19
N PRO A 31 11.24 -8.58 -15.61
CA PRO A 31 10.39 -7.58 -16.23
C PRO A 31 11.10 -6.22 -16.36
N ASP A 32 10.92 -5.56 -17.50
CA ASP A 32 11.39 -4.19 -17.71
C ASP A 32 10.25 -3.20 -17.39
N PRO A 33 10.40 -2.32 -16.40
CA PRO A 33 9.36 -1.35 -16.06
C PRO A 33 9.22 -0.26 -17.15
N PRO A 34 8.05 0.38 -17.27
CA PRO A 34 7.83 1.43 -18.26
C PRO A 34 8.79 2.62 -18.08
N ARG A 35 9.29 3.16 -19.20
CA ARG A 35 10.29 4.24 -19.24
C ARG A 35 9.84 5.55 -18.57
N SER A 36 8.54 5.81 -18.51
CA SER A 36 7.99 6.97 -17.81
C SER A 36 6.67 6.62 -17.14
N ILE A 37 6.63 6.76 -15.83
CA ILE A 37 5.36 6.85 -15.10
C ILE A 37 5.03 8.33 -15.11
N ALA A 38 4.09 8.73 -15.96
CA ALA A 38 3.66 10.13 -16.08
C ALA A 38 2.90 10.54 -14.80
N VAL A 39 3.63 10.86 -13.73
CA VAL A 39 3.07 11.42 -12.50
C VAL A 39 2.75 12.88 -12.77
N ARG A 40 1.61 13.15 -13.41
CA ARG A 40 1.24 14.51 -13.82
C ARG A 40 0.96 15.41 -12.62
N PHE A 41 0.48 14.87 -11.49
CA PHE A 41 0.35 15.60 -10.21
C PHE A 41 0.38 14.64 -8.99
N PRO A 42 1.45 14.67 -8.15
CA PRO A 42 1.53 13.86 -6.93
C PRO A 42 0.40 14.14 -5.94
N ALA A 43 -0.08 15.38 -5.88
CA ALA A 43 -1.07 15.82 -4.88
C ALA A 43 -2.44 15.10 -5.02
N GLU A 44 -2.92 14.89 -6.24
CA GLU A 44 -4.16 14.15 -6.48
C GLU A 44 -3.98 12.64 -6.23
N LEU A 45 -2.80 12.10 -6.59
CA LEU A 45 -2.45 10.70 -6.31
C LEU A 45 -2.33 10.43 -4.81
N LEU A 46 -1.86 11.39 -4.00
CA LEU A 46 -1.83 11.25 -2.54
C LEU A 46 -3.24 11.13 -1.95
N ARG A 47 -4.24 11.85 -2.49
CA ARG A 47 -5.64 11.72 -2.05
C ARG A 47 -6.25 10.34 -2.36
N SER A 48 -5.70 9.64 -3.34
CA SER A 48 -6.12 8.28 -3.68
C SER A 48 -5.62 7.23 -2.67
N ARG A 49 -4.58 7.55 -1.87
CA ARG A 49 -4.00 6.57 -0.96
C ARG A 49 -4.97 6.22 0.19
N PRO A 50 -5.17 4.92 0.48
CA PRO A 50 -6.10 4.47 1.50
C PRO A 50 -5.67 4.81 2.94
N ASP A 51 -4.36 4.97 3.19
CA ASP A 51 -3.82 5.35 4.49
C ASP A 51 -4.18 6.80 4.87
N ILE A 52 -4.05 7.75 3.93
CA ILE A 52 -4.44 9.15 4.09
C ILE A 52 -5.96 9.25 4.28
N ARG A 53 -6.75 8.54 3.47
CA ARG A 53 -8.22 8.50 3.62
C ARG A 53 -8.63 7.95 4.99
N ARG A 54 -7.92 6.93 5.50
CA ARG A 54 -8.16 6.39 6.85
C ARG A 54 -7.85 7.44 7.92
N ALA A 55 -6.74 8.17 7.80
CA ALA A 55 -6.39 9.23 8.74
C ALA A 55 -7.41 10.38 8.73
N GLU A 56 -7.86 10.82 7.56
CA GLU A 56 -8.94 11.81 7.41
C GLU A 56 -10.24 11.34 8.09
N ARG A 57 -10.61 10.06 7.93
CA ARG A 57 -11.79 9.49 8.61
C ARG A 57 -11.63 9.44 10.12
N LYS A 58 -10.42 9.30 10.65
CA LYS A 58 -10.16 9.42 12.10
C LYS A 58 -10.41 10.84 12.59
N ILE A 59 -9.96 11.86 11.84
CA ILE A 59 -10.25 13.28 12.15
C ILE A 59 -11.77 13.47 12.21
N ALA A 60 -12.49 13.05 11.17
CA ALA A 60 -13.95 13.18 11.13
C ALA A 60 -14.65 12.48 12.32
N ALA A 61 -14.20 11.28 12.69
CA ALA A 61 -14.71 10.56 13.85
C ALA A 61 -14.42 11.28 15.17
N GLN A 62 -13.24 11.89 15.32
CA GLN A 62 -12.86 12.63 16.53
C GLN A 62 -13.62 13.96 16.63
N THR A 63 -13.82 14.67 15.53
CA THR A 63 -14.69 15.86 15.48
C THR A 63 -16.13 15.52 15.87
N ALA A 64 -16.66 14.37 15.42
CA ALA A 64 -17.99 13.92 15.83
C ALA A 64 -18.06 13.63 17.34
N ARG A 65 -16.99 13.09 17.95
CA ARG A 65 -16.93 12.87 19.41
C ARG A 65 -16.91 14.17 20.21
N ILE A 66 -16.30 15.24 19.69
CA ILE A 66 -16.45 16.58 20.28
C ILE A 66 -17.91 16.99 20.27
N GLY A 67 -18.62 16.80 19.16
CA GLY A 67 -20.08 17.05 19.08
C GLY A 67 -20.88 16.26 20.12
N VAL A 68 -20.56 14.98 20.32
CA VAL A 68 -21.17 14.13 21.37
C VAL A 68 -20.84 14.64 22.78
N ALA A 69 -19.60 15.08 23.03
CA ALA A 69 -19.21 15.67 24.30
C ALA A 69 -19.95 16.99 24.57
N THR A 70 -20.09 17.84 23.55
CA THR A 70 -20.84 19.10 23.61
C THR A 70 -22.33 18.86 23.85
N ALA A 71 -22.91 17.79 23.28
CA ALA A 71 -24.31 17.41 23.53
C ALA A 71 -24.60 17.14 25.01
N ASN A 72 -23.61 16.75 25.82
CA ASN A 72 -23.80 16.54 27.25
C ASN A 72 -24.06 17.82 28.06
N LEU A 73 -23.77 19.00 27.51
CA LEU A 73 -24.11 20.29 28.12
C LEU A 73 -25.62 20.58 28.07
N TYR A 74 -26.33 19.92 27.16
CA TYR A 74 -27.76 20.07 26.95
C TYR A 74 -28.55 18.98 27.69
N PRO A 75 -29.84 19.22 27.98
CA PRO A 75 -30.68 18.22 28.61
C PRO A 75 -30.87 16.99 27.69
N GLN A 76 -30.74 15.80 28.26
CA GLN A 76 -31.00 14.54 27.57
C GLN A 76 -32.46 14.14 27.77
N LEU A 77 -33.21 14.04 26.66
CA LEU A 77 -34.55 13.50 26.62
C LEU A 77 -34.48 12.01 26.25
N SER A 78 -35.03 11.14 27.08
CA SER A 78 -35.12 9.70 26.82
C SER A 78 -36.57 9.26 26.95
N LEU A 79 -37.13 8.64 25.92
CA LEU A 79 -38.47 8.06 25.98
C LEU A 79 -38.34 6.56 26.22
N SER A 80 -38.85 6.09 27.36
CA SER A 80 -38.83 4.68 27.71
C SER A 80 -40.26 4.14 27.79
N GLY A 81 -40.43 2.88 27.41
CA GLY A 81 -41.70 2.19 27.51
C GLY A 81 -41.50 0.71 27.78
N ALA A 82 -42.43 0.11 28.52
CA ALA A 82 -42.41 -1.30 28.87
C ALA A 82 -43.82 -1.88 28.81
N ILE A 83 -43.93 -3.13 28.37
CA ILE A 83 -45.17 -3.90 28.37
C ILE A 83 -44.94 -5.11 29.27
N THR A 84 -45.72 -5.22 30.34
CA THR A 84 -45.62 -6.31 31.29
C THR A 84 -46.90 -7.13 31.25
N TYR A 85 -46.76 -8.43 31.09
CA TYR A 85 -47.84 -9.40 31.20
C TYR A 85 -47.64 -10.20 32.47
N GLU A 86 -48.65 -10.20 33.34
CA GLU A 86 -48.67 -10.98 34.57
C GLU A 86 -49.67 -12.10 34.39
N TYR A 87 -49.19 -13.34 34.51
CA TYR A 87 -49.99 -14.54 34.38
C TYR A 87 -50.09 -15.21 35.75
N LEU A 88 -51.29 -15.63 36.13
CA LEU A 88 -51.50 -16.43 37.33
C LEU A 88 -51.75 -17.87 36.90
N ARG A 89 -50.96 -18.80 37.43
CA ARG A 89 -51.12 -20.23 37.16
C ARG A 89 -51.69 -20.92 38.39
N THR A 90 -52.88 -21.48 38.24
CA THR A 90 -53.55 -22.28 39.29
C THR A 90 -53.78 -23.68 38.73
N GLY A 91 -52.96 -24.65 39.17
CA GLY A 91 -53.00 -26.02 38.63
C GLY A 91 -52.54 -26.11 37.16
N THR A 92 -53.40 -26.62 36.27
CA THR A 92 -53.13 -26.79 34.82
C THR A 92 -53.56 -25.59 33.98
N THR A 93 -54.31 -24.64 34.53
CA THR A 93 -54.81 -23.46 33.80
C THR A 93 -53.88 -22.26 34.01
N VAL A 94 -53.56 -21.56 32.91
CA VAL A 94 -52.78 -20.31 32.91
C VAL A 94 -53.70 -19.20 32.45
N ASP A 95 -54.05 -18.29 33.35
CA ASP A 95 -54.89 -17.14 33.02
C ASP A 95 -54.07 -15.85 33.03
N LEU A 96 -54.33 -14.98 32.05
CA LEU A 96 -53.75 -13.65 32.00
C LEU A 96 -54.39 -12.79 33.09
N LEU A 97 -53.63 -12.53 34.15
CA LEU A 97 -54.12 -11.78 35.31
C LEU A 97 -54.11 -10.28 35.05
N ARG A 98 -53.04 -9.77 34.42
CA ARG A 98 -52.87 -8.34 34.21
C ARG A 98 -51.98 -8.05 33.01
N ARG A 99 -52.36 -7.03 32.24
CA ARG A 99 -51.51 -6.42 31.20
C ARG A 99 -51.28 -4.97 31.57
N THR A 100 -50.01 -4.59 31.72
CA THR A 100 -49.61 -3.22 32.05
C THR A 100 -48.79 -2.65 30.90
N LEU A 101 -49.17 -1.47 30.42
CA LEU A 101 -48.39 -0.67 29.47
C LEU A 101 -47.88 0.56 30.21
N GLY A 102 -46.56 0.73 30.26
CA GLY A 102 -45.91 1.94 30.76
C GLY A 102 -45.23 2.68 29.62
N LEU A 103 -45.48 3.97 29.48
CA LEU A 103 -44.71 4.89 28.63
C LEU A 103 -44.35 6.12 29.47
N GLY A 104 -43.07 6.46 29.54
CA GLY A 104 -42.59 7.56 30.37
C GLY A 104 -41.36 8.25 29.74
N PRO A 105 -41.44 9.55 29.41
CA PRO A 105 -40.27 10.34 29.09
C PRO A 105 -39.48 10.65 30.37
N THR A 106 -38.17 10.60 30.28
CA THR A 106 -37.23 11.03 31.32
C THR A 106 -36.40 12.17 30.75
N LEU A 107 -36.35 13.31 31.47
CA LEU A 107 -35.48 14.43 31.16
C LEU A 107 -34.35 14.47 32.20
N ARG A 108 -33.10 14.41 31.75
CA ARG A 108 -31.92 14.50 32.62
C ARG A 108 -31.06 15.69 32.22
N TRP A 109 -30.82 16.60 33.16
CA TRP A 109 -29.91 17.73 32.95
C TRP A 109 -28.91 17.87 34.09
N ARG A 110 -27.62 17.92 33.76
CA ARG A 110 -26.51 17.94 34.72
C ARG A 110 -26.02 19.38 34.97
N ILE A 111 -26.82 20.18 35.65
CA ILE A 111 -26.57 21.62 35.85
C ILE A 111 -25.28 21.89 36.65
N PHE A 112 -25.03 21.10 37.71
CA PHE A 112 -23.86 21.26 38.58
C PHE A 112 -22.57 20.62 38.04
N HIS A 113 -22.64 19.80 36.98
CA HIS A 113 -21.46 19.13 36.39
C HIS A 113 -20.92 19.83 35.14
N ALA A 114 -21.42 21.02 34.81
CA ALA A 114 -21.00 21.78 33.63
C ALA A 114 -19.47 22.00 33.57
N CYS A 115 -18.80 22.11 34.73
CA CYS A 115 -17.35 22.19 34.81
C CYS A 115 -16.67 20.90 34.32
N ALA A 116 -17.11 19.73 34.80
CA ALA A 116 -16.57 18.43 34.39
C ALA A 116 -16.82 18.15 32.89
N ASP A 117 -17.99 18.52 32.38
CA ASP A 117 -18.32 18.34 30.95
C ASP A 117 -17.48 19.25 30.05
N ARG A 118 -17.15 20.49 30.48
CA ARG A 118 -16.19 21.35 29.77
C ARG A 118 -14.78 20.74 29.72
N TYR A 119 -14.31 20.12 30.80
CA TYR A 119 -13.02 19.42 30.78
C TYR A 119 -13.03 18.21 29.85
N ARG A 120 -14.16 17.49 29.75
CA ARG A 120 -14.30 16.40 28.76
C ARG A 120 -14.25 16.91 27.32
N ILE A 121 -14.85 18.07 27.03
CA ILE A 121 -14.75 18.69 25.71
C ILE A 121 -13.28 19.04 25.42
N LYS A 122 -12.58 19.68 26.36
CA LYS A 122 -11.13 19.97 26.22
C LYS A 122 -10.29 18.71 26.01
N GLU A 123 -10.63 17.61 26.68
CA GLU A 123 -9.97 16.31 26.47
C GLU A 123 -10.19 15.81 25.04
N GLN A 124 -11.41 15.94 24.49
CA GLN A 124 -11.69 15.54 23.11
C GLN A 124 -11.03 16.47 22.08
N GLU A 125 -10.90 17.77 22.38
CA GLU A 125 -10.16 18.75 21.58
C GLU A 125 -8.66 18.41 21.54
N ALA A 126 -8.05 18.10 22.69
CA ALA A 126 -6.65 17.67 22.75
C ALA A 126 -6.42 16.37 21.95
N LYS A 127 -7.36 15.42 22.00
CA LYS A 127 -7.32 14.20 21.16
C LYS A 127 -7.50 14.51 19.67
N LEU A 128 -8.25 15.57 19.32
CA LEU A 128 -8.35 16.00 17.92
C LEU A 128 -7.02 16.56 17.42
N GLU A 129 -6.32 17.33 18.25
CA GLU A 129 -4.97 17.84 17.95
C GLU A 129 -3.99 16.70 17.71
N GLU A 130 -3.98 15.67 18.57
CA GLU A 130 -3.20 14.45 18.36
C GLU A 130 -3.50 13.78 17.01
N VAL A 131 -4.79 13.60 16.69
CA VAL A 131 -5.23 12.97 15.43
C VAL A 131 -4.89 13.82 14.20
N LEU A 132 -4.86 15.15 14.35
CA LEU A 132 -4.40 16.07 13.30
C LEU A 132 -2.90 15.93 13.05
N SER A 133 -2.09 15.88 14.10
CA SER A 133 -0.65 15.62 13.98
C SER A 133 -0.36 14.26 13.34
N ASP A 134 -1.13 13.22 13.69
CA ASP A 134 -1.05 11.90 13.06
C ASP A 134 -1.34 11.96 11.55
N TYR A 135 -2.33 12.75 11.15
CA TYR A 135 -2.66 12.97 9.74
C TYR A 135 -1.52 13.68 9.01
N GLU A 136 -0.97 14.76 9.57
CA GLU A 136 0.16 15.49 9.01
C GLU A 136 1.39 14.57 8.86
N ALA A 137 1.72 13.79 9.89
CA ALA A 137 2.80 12.81 9.84
C ALA A 137 2.57 11.76 8.74
N THR A 138 1.33 11.30 8.57
CA THR A 138 0.97 10.35 7.49
C THR A 138 1.16 10.96 6.11
N VAL A 139 0.79 12.23 5.92
CA VAL A 139 0.97 12.95 4.65
C VAL A 139 2.45 13.16 4.34
N ILE A 140 3.24 13.61 5.31
CA ILE A 140 4.69 13.80 5.16
C ILE A 140 5.35 12.46 4.80
N ALA A 141 5.04 11.39 5.54
CA ALA A 141 5.57 10.06 5.27
C ALA A 141 5.22 9.57 3.86
N ALA A 142 3.98 9.82 3.39
CA ALA A 142 3.55 9.44 2.05
C ALA A 142 4.31 10.21 0.94
N VAL A 143 4.51 11.52 1.11
CA VAL A 143 5.31 12.33 0.17
C VAL A 143 6.76 11.83 0.13
N THR A 144 7.37 11.64 1.31
CA THR A 144 8.74 11.14 1.43
C THR A 144 8.89 9.74 0.83
N GLU A 145 7.89 8.86 0.94
CA GLU A 145 7.92 7.53 0.31
C GLU A 145 7.94 7.63 -1.23
N VAL A 146 7.13 8.53 -1.80
CA VAL A 146 7.08 8.76 -3.25
C VAL A 146 8.38 9.34 -3.77
N GLU A 147 8.90 10.38 -3.13
CA GLU A 147 10.17 11.02 -3.53
C GLU A 147 11.34 10.04 -3.45
N ASN A 148 11.42 9.26 -2.37
CA ASN A 148 12.45 8.22 -2.22
C ASN A 148 12.30 7.12 -3.27
N ALA A 149 11.08 6.71 -3.59
CA ALA A 149 10.85 5.69 -4.62
C ALA A 149 11.26 6.20 -6.02
N LEU A 150 10.90 7.44 -6.37
CA LEU A 150 11.30 8.09 -7.61
C LEU A 150 12.83 8.23 -7.70
N ALA A 151 13.46 8.79 -6.68
CA ALA A 151 14.91 9.01 -6.65
C ALA A 151 15.67 7.68 -6.80
N ARG A 152 15.25 6.63 -6.09
CA ARG A 152 15.86 5.30 -6.18
C ARG A 152 15.62 4.65 -7.54
N MET A 153 14.42 4.76 -8.12
CA MET A 153 14.14 4.22 -9.45
C MET A 153 15.03 4.87 -10.52
N HIS A 154 15.18 6.20 -10.48
CA HIS A 154 16.05 6.92 -11.39
C HIS A 154 17.54 6.61 -11.18
N PHE A 155 17.97 6.45 -9.93
CA PHE A 155 19.34 6.05 -9.60
C PHE A 155 19.66 4.65 -10.15
N GLU A 156 18.80 3.66 -9.88
CA GLU A 156 18.99 2.28 -10.35
C GLU A 156 18.91 2.20 -11.88
N LYS A 157 18.09 3.03 -12.55
CA LYS A 157 18.07 3.09 -14.01
C LYS A 157 19.42 3.54 -14.57
N ARG A 158 19.97 4.65 -14.04
CA ARG A 158 21.28 5.15 -14.47
C ARG A 158 22.41 4.15 -14.18
N ARG A 159 22.32 3.46 -13.04
CA ARG A 159 23.26 2.38 -12.69
C ARG A 159 23.16 1.22 -13.67
N LEU A 160 21.94 0.81 -14.04
CA LEU A 160 21.72 -0.25 -15.03
C LEU A 160 22.32 0.14 -16.38
N ASP A 161 22.10 1.37 -16.86
CA ASP A 161 22.68 1.84 -18.12
C ASP A 161 24.22 1.75 -18.12
N LYS A 162 24.87 2.14 -17.01
CA LYS A 162 26.33 2.03 -16.86
C LYS A 162 26.85 0.61 -16.74
N LEU A 163 26.10 -0.27 -16.09
CA LEU A 163 26.46 -1.69 -15.99
C LEU A 163 26.28 -2.41 -17.32
N GLU A 164 25.26 -2.06 -18.11
CA GLU A 164 25.09 -2.58 -19.46
C GLU A 164 26.27 -2.20 -20.35
N ASP A 165 26.74 -0.95 -20.30
CA ASP A 165 27.95 -0.53 -21.01
C ASP A 165 29.19 -1.31 -20.54
N ALA A 166 29.43 -1.40 -19.23
CA ALA A 166 30.57 -2.12 -18.66
C ALA A 166 30.55 -3.63 -19.01
N SER A 167 29.37 -4.26 -18.99
CA SER A 167 29.21 -5.67 -19.33
C SER A 167 29.60 -5.96 -20.79
N ARG A 168 29.33 -5.02 -21.71
CA ARG A 168 29.73 -5.12 -23.11
C ARG A 168 31.24 -4.98 -23.25
N GLU A 169 31.87 -4.04 -22.54
CA GLU A 169 33.33 -3.88 -22.55
C GLU A 169 34.05 -5.12 -22.00
N HIS A 170 33.55 -5.69 -20.90
CA HIS A 170 34.08 -6.95 -20.35
C HIS A 170 33.86 -8.14 -21.29
N ALA A 171 32.76 -8.17 -22.04
CA ALA A 171 32.50 -9.22 -23.03
C ALA A 171 33.52 -9.15 -24.15
N THR A 172 33.74 -7.97 -24.73
CA THR A 172 34.77 -7.73 -25.75
C THR A 172 36.16 -8.09 -25.22
N THR A 173 36.47 -7.74 -23.96
CA THR A 173 37.76 -8.09 -23.35
C THR A 173 37.95 -9.60 -23.22
N ALA A 174 36.90 -10.33 -22.81
CA ALA A 174 36.96 -11.78 -22.70
C ALA A 174 37.13 -12.45 -24.07
N GLU A 175 36.47 -11.92 -25.11
CA GLU A 175 36.62 -12.38 -26.50
C GLU A 175 38.07 -12.19 -26.99
N LEU A 176 38.63 -10.99 -26.83
CA LEU A 176 40.02 -10.69 -27.20
C LEU A 176 41.05 -11.55 -26.44
N MET A 177 40.81 -11.81 -25.15
CA MET A 177 41.67 -12.69 -24.36
C MET A 177 41.56 -14.15 -24.79
N GLY A 178 40.40 -14.57 -25.31
CA GLY A 178 40.20 -15.88 -25.92
C GLY A 178 41.04 -16.04 -27.19
N GLU A 179 40.95 -15.08 -28.11
CA GLU A 179 41.76 -15.06 -29.34
C GLU A 179 43.27 -15.01 -29.04
N ALA A 180 43.68 -14.21 -28.05
CA ALA A 180 45.07 -14.14 -27.64
C ALA A 180 45.58 -15.44 -27.00
N TYR A 181 44.73 -16.17 -26.28
CA TYR A 181 45.07 -17.47 -25.71
C TYR A 181 45.23 -18.54 -26.80
N GLU A 182 44.34 -18.56 -27.80
CA GLU A 182 44.45 -19.44 -28.97
C GLU A 182 45.73 -19.18 -29.78
N SER A 183 46.21 -17.93 -29.76
CA SER A 183 47.46 -17.51 -30.38
C SER A 183 48.70 -17.69 -29.49
N ASP A 184 48.57 -18.30 -28.30
CA ASP A 184 49.63 -18.50 -27.29
C ASP A 184 50.30 -17.19 -26.81
N LEU A 185 49.60 -16.06 -26.92
CA LEU A 185 50.09 -14.73 -26.52
C LEU A 185 49.83 -14.41 -25.04
N VAL A 186 48.92 -15.14 -24.39
CA VAL A 186 48.55 -14.95 -22.98
C VAL A 186 48.34 -16.28 -22.27
N ASP A 187 48.64 -16.33 -20.97
CA ASP A 187 48.39 -17.52 -20.15
C ASP A 187 46.90 -17.74 -19.86
N LEU A 188 46.52 -19.00 -19.63
CA LEU A 188 45.16 -19.41 -19.21
C LEU A 188 44.63 -18.62 -18.00
N ARG A 189 45.51 -18.20 -17.08
CA ARG A 189 45.14 -17.39 -15.91
C ARG A 189 44.56 -16.03 -16.30
N ARG A 190 45.09 -15.39 -17.35
CA ARG A 190 44.58 -14.09 -17.83
C ARG A 190 43.20 -14.24 -18.47
N LEU A 191 43.01 -15.29 -19.27
CA LEU A 191 41.70 -15.63 -19.84
C LEU A 191 40.66 -15.89 -18.74
N LEU A 192 41.01 -16.68 -17.72
CA LEU A 192 40.09 -17.01 -16.63
C LEU A 192 39.70 -15.78 -15.80
N ASN A 193 40.64 -14.85 -15.56
CA ASN A 193 40.36 -13.58 -14.90
C ASN A 193 39.40 -12.72 -15.75
N ALA A 194 39.61 -12.61 -17.06
CA ALA A 194 38.72 -11.85 -17.94
C ALA A 194 37.29 -12.41 -17.95
N HIS A 195 37.15 -13.74 -17.97
CA HIS A 195 35.85 -14.39 -17.80
C HIS A 195 35.24 -14.15 -16.42
N GLN A 196 36.05 -14.20 -15.35
CA GLN A 196 35.58 -13.91 -14.00
C GLN A 196 35.01 -12.49 -13.89
N ASP A 197 35.71 -11.49 -14.44
CA ASP A 197 35.26 -10.09 -14.45
C ASP A 197 33.96 -9.93 -15.24
N LEU A 198 33.84 -10.58 -16.41
CA LEU A 198 32.60 -10.63 -17.19
C LEU A 198 31.43 -11.23 -16.40
N PHE A 199 31.66 -12.35 -15.70
CA PHE A 199 30.60 -12.99 -14.91
C PHE A 199 30.15 -12.13 -13.74
N LEU A 200 31.08 -11.47 -13.04
CA LEU A 200 30.75 -10.55 -11.95
C LEU A 200 29.95 -9.34 -12.46
N SER A 201 30.35 -8.77 -13.60
CA SER A 201 29.65 -7.65 -14.23
C SER A 201 28.22 -8.02 -14.65
N ARG A 202 28.04 -9.19 -15.29
CA ARG A 202 26.71 -9.71 -15.69
C ARG A 202 25.83 -10.05 -14.50
N ASP A 203 26.39 -10.59 -13.41
CA ASP A 203 25.64 -10.85 -12.18
C ASP A 203 25.14 -9.55 -11.55
N GLU A 204 25.99 -8.52 -11.51
CA GLU A 204 25.60 -7.20 -10.99
C GLU A 204 24.55 -6.50 -11.87
N GLU A 205 24.66 -6.62 -13.20
CA GLU A 205 23.65 -6.14 -14.15
C GLU A 205 22.29 -6.82 -13.89
N ALA A 206 22.27 -8.16 -13.78
CA ALA A 206 21.05 -8.92 -13.51
C ALA A 206 20.43 -8.56 -12.16
N ALA A 207 21.25 -8.41 -11.12
CA ALA A 207 20.79 -7.97 -9.80
C ALA A 207 20.22 -6.54 -9.84
N THR A 208 20.85 -5.64 -10.59
CA THR A 208 20.40 -4.24 -10.75
C THR A 208 19.11 -4.14 -11.56
N ARG A 209 18.95 -4.95 -12.61
CA ARG A 209 17.69 -5.05 -13.36
C ARG A 209 16.54 -5.50 -12.44
N GLY A 210 16.80 -6.50 -11.58
CA GLY A 210 15.86 -6.92 -10.55
C GLY A 210 15.51 -5.82 -9.53
N ARG A 211 16.52 -5.05 -9.07
CA ARG A 211 16.29 -3.89 -8.19
C ARG A 211 15.45 -2.82 -8.89
N HIS A 212 15.76 -2.48 -10.14
CA HIS A 212 15.03 -1.47 -10.90
C HIS A 212 13.54 -1.82 -11.02
N ALA A 213 13.22 -3.06 -11.39
CA ALA A 213 11.84 -3.55 -11.41
C ALA A 213 11.17 -3.48 -10.04
N ALA A 214 11.86 -3.89 -8.96
CA ALA A 214 11.33 -3.79 -7.61
C ALA A 214 11.07 -2.33 -7.16
N HIS A 215 11.92 -1.39 -7.59
CA HIS A 215 11.73 0.04 -7.32
C HIS A 215 10.54 0.62 -8.07
N ALA A 216 10.29 0.18 -9.31
CA ALA A 216 9.07 0.56 -10.02
C ALA A 216 7.81 0.09 -9.27
N VAL A 217 7.79 -1.17 -8.79
CA VAL A 217 6.68 -1.68 -7.96
C VAL A 217 6.50 -0.86 -6.68
N ARG A 218 7.59 -0.46 -6.02
CA ARG A 218 7.54 0.41 -4.83
C ARG A 218 6.96 1.78 -5.15
N LEU A 219 7.32 2.37 -6.28
CA LEU A 219 6.75 3.63 -6.72
C LEU A 219 5.25 3.51 -6.98
N PHE A 220 4.81 2.45 -7.68
CA PHE A 220 3.38 2.19 -7.88
C PHE A 220 2.62 2.04 -6.57
N LYS A 221 3.19 1.33 -5.60
CA LYS A 221 2.62 1.20 -4.26
C LYS A 221 2.54 2.56 -3.56
N ALA A 222 3.60 3.35 -3.60
CA ALA A 222 3.67 4.66 -2.95
C ALA A 222 2.68 5.68 -3.55
N LEU A 223 2.41 5.56 -4.86
CA LEU A 223 1.42 6.39 -5.56
C LEU A 223 -0.05 5.98 -5.28
N GLY A 224 -0.28 4.92 -4.51
CA GLY A 224 -1.63 4.49 -4.12
C GLY A 224 -2.25 3.43 -5.04
N GLY A 225 -1.49 2.86 -5.97
CA GLY A 225 -1.96 1.74 -6.80
C GLY A 225 -3.09 2.09 -7.79
N GLY A 226 -3.19 3.36 -8.20
CA GLY A 226 -4.16 3.78 -9.22
C GLY A 226 -3.98 3.02 -10.53
N GLU A 227 -5.08 2.81 -11.26
CA GLU A 227 -5.06 2.28 -12.62
C GLU A 227 -4.10 3.13 -13.47
N LEU A 228 -3.07 2.48 -14.03
CA LEU A 228 -2.34 3.07 -15.15
C LEU A 228 -3.38 3.40 -16.22
N PRO A 229 -3.43 4.64 -16.76
CA PRO A 229 -4.13 4.83 -18.01
C PRO A 229 -3.60 3.77 -18.98
N PRO A 230 -4.47 3.04 -19.69
CA PRO A 230 -4.03 2.04 -20.64
C PRO A 230 -2.98 2.68 -21.54
N PRO A 231 -1.90 1.96 -21.92
CA PRO A 231 -0.90 2.51 -22.81
C PRO A 231 -1.67 3.11 -23.99
N GLU A 232 -1.46 4.41 -24.26
CA GLU A 232 -2.08 5.06 -25.41
C GLU A 232 -1.77 4.16 -26.61
N SER A 233 -2.77 3.38 -27.04
CA SER A 233 -2.76 2.80 -28.35
C SER A 233 -2.66 4.02 -29.24
N THR A 234 -1.48 4.24 -29.80
CA THR A 234 -1.32 5.09 -30.95
C THR A 234 -2.46 4.73 -31.88
N LYS A 235 -3.44 5.64 -32.00
CA LYS A 235 -4.39 5.61 -33.11
C LYS A 235 -3.56 5.90 -34.35
N SER A 236 -2.80 4.89 -34.78
CA SER A 236 -2.25 4.80 -36.11
C SER A 236 -3.44 4.62 -37.03
N ASP A 237 -3.76 5.70 -37.74
CA ASP A 237 -4.06 5.67 -39.17
C ASP A 237 -4.84 4.44 -39.66
N SER A 238 -6.16 4.50 -39.54
CA SER A 238 -7.07 3.71 -40.40
C SER A 238 -8.23 4.53 -40.96
N LYS A 239 -8.02 5.85 -41.14
CA LYS A 239 -8.82 6.61 -42.12
C LYS A 239 -8.14 6.55 -43.48
N LEU A 240 -8.19 5.39 -44.13
CA LEU A 240 -8.01 5.20 -45.57
C LEU A 240 -8.40 3.76 -45.93
N SER A 241 -9.70 3.46 -45.92
CA SER A 241 -10.34 2.52 -46.84
C SER A 241 -11.84 2.55 -46.58
N GLY A 242 -12.53 3.30 -47.42
CA GLY A 242 -13.98 3.40 -47.50
C GLY A 242 -14.30 3.87 -48.90
N GLY A 243 -13.88 3.08 -49.88
CA GLY A 243 -14.48 3.10 -51.21
C GLY A 243 -15.65 2.13 -51.18
N GLU A 244 -16.85 2.68 -51.30
CA GLU A 244 -17.88 2.29 -52.27
C GLU A 244 -18.62 3.56 -52.70
#